data_AF-A0A8C5M4S6-F1
#
_entry.id   AF-A0A8C5M4S6-F1
#
_cell.length_a   1.000
_cell.length_b   1.000
_cell.length_c   1.000
_cell.angle_alpha   90.00
_cell.angle_beta   90.00
_cell.angle_gamma   90.00
#
_symmetry.space_group_name_H-M   'P 1'
#
loop_
_entity.id
_entity.type
_entity.pdbx_description
1 polymer ?
#
loop_
_entity_poly.entity_id
_entity_poly.type
_entity_poly.pdbx_seq_one_letter_code
_entity_poly.pdbx_strand_id
1 'polypeptide(L)'
;MSAHIKKRKIDTECRVFNKTWTLKYFFTEVKGKAVCLVCGVQIAVFKEYNLSRHYVTKHAEKYKNVSDAERARASNALLTKLQNQQELFTKLHTSRDGAVKTSYVISTKSQNTASHFLMGNLSKSSKSDREKCRTFKADAG
;
A
#
# COMPACT_ATOMS: atom_id res chain seq x y z
N MET A 1 22.87 28.42 39.63
CA MET A 1 21.44 28.46 39.25
C MET A 1 21.31 27.88 37.85
N SER A 2 20.89 26.62 37.70
CA SER A 2 20.79 25.96 36.40
C SER A 2 19.49 26.35 35.70
N ALA A 3 19.61 27.05 34.57
CA ALA A 3 18.48 27.49 33.77
C ALA A 3 17.77 26.28 33.16
N HIS A 4 16.55 26.01 33.63
CA HIS A 4 15.64 25.09 32.96
C HIS A 4 15.20 25.71 31.63
N ILE A 5 15.82 25.29 30.53
CA ILE A 5 15.32 25.56 29.17
C ILE A 5 13.98 24.86 29.04
N LYS A 6 12.88 25.59 29.29
CA LYS A 6 11.52 25.12 28.99
C LYS A 6 11.41 24.96 27.48
N LYS A 7 11.49 23.72 27.00
CA LYS A 7 11.18 23.35 25.61
C LYS A 7 9.79 23.91 25.27
N ARG A 8 9.72 24.81 24.29
CA ARG A 8 8.46 25.43 23.86
C ARG A 8 7.56 24.33 23.25
N LYS A 9 6.33 24.24 23.74
CA LYS A 9 5.25 23.45 23.12
C LYS A 9 4.78 24.17 21.84
N ILE A 10 5.46 23.93 20.72
CA ILE A 10 5.04 24.38 19.38
C ILE A 10 4.58 23.14 18.60
N ASP A 11 3.68 22.34 19.18
CA ASP A 11 3.48 20.96 18.72
C ASP A 11 2.19 20.76 17.92
N THR A 12 1.23 21.68 17.99
CA THR A 12 -0.11 21.43 17.40
C THR A 12 -0.27 22.04 16.00
N GLU A 13 0.19 23.28 15.78
CA GLU A 13 -0.01 23.98 14.50
C GLU A 13 0.92 23.49 13.38
N CYS A 14 2.11 22.98 13.73
CA CYS A 14 3.08 22.46 12.76
C CYS A 14 2.78 21.02 12.27
N ARG A 15 1.62 20.46 12.62
CA ARG A 15 1.20 19.08 12.28
C ARG A 15 0.01 19.00 11.34
N VAL A 16 -0.60 20.13 10.96
CA VAL A 16 -1.76 20.11 10.05
C VAL A 16 -1.30 20.44 8.63
N PHE A 17 -1.63 19.58 7.67
CA PHE A 17 -1.32 19.82 6.26
C PHE A 17 -2.22 20.92 5.68
N ASN A 18 -1.62 21.96 5.09
CA ASN A 18 -2.38 23.02 4.43
C ASN A 18 -2.60 22.69 2.94
N LYS A 19 -3.86 22.61 2.52
CA LYS A 19 -4.26 22.32 1.13
C LYS A 19 -3.70 23.30 0.10
N THR A 20 -3.39 24.54 0.50
CA THR A 20 -2.76 25.53 -0.40
C THR A 20 -1.37 25.12 -0.85
N TRP A 21 -0.67 24.27 -0.08
CA TRP A 21 0.65 23.75 -0.45
C TRP A 21 0.60 22.80 -1.65
N THR A 22 -0.56 22.22 -1.96
CA THR A 22 -0.75 21.39 -3.15
C THR A 22 -0.59 22.22 -4.41
N LEU A 23 -1.23 23.39 -4.48
CA LEU A 23 -1.13 24.29 -5.63
C LEU A 23 0.21 25.04 -5.67
N LYS A 24 0.75 25.43 -4.50
CA LYS A 24 2.01 26.19 -4.43
C LYS A 24 3.25 25.35 -4.70
N TYR A 25 3.34 24.18 -4.07
CA TYR A 25 4.58 23.39 -3.98
C TYR A 25 4.44 21.96 -4.52
N PHE A 26 3.27 21.57 -5.04
CA PHE A 26 2.99 20.21 -5.51
C PHE A 26 3.13 19.13 -4.42
N PHE A 27 2.63 19.40 -3.22
CA PHE A 27 2.60 18.42 -2.13
C PHE A 27 1.18 17.95 -1.82
N THR A 28 1.05 16.71 -1.36
CA THR A 28 -0.19 16.19 -0.78
C THR A 28 0.10 15.41 0.50
N GLU A 29 -0.89 15.25 1.35
CA GLU A 29 -0.79 14.38 2.51
C GLU A 29 -1.06 12.91 2.10
N VAL A 30 -0.19 12.00 2.53
CA VAL A 30 -0.39 10.55 2.42
C VAL A 30 0.04 9.91 3.74
N LYS A 31 -0.90 9.25 4.44
CA LYS A 31 -0.64 8.53 5.70
C LYS A 31 0.13 9.37 6.74
N GLY A 32 -0.24 10.65 6.91
CA GLY A 32 0.39 11.55 7.88
C GLY A 32 1.78 12.06 7.47
N LYS A 33 2.16 11.97 6.20
CA LYS A 33 3.40 12.54 5.65
C LYS A 33 3.10 13.40 4.42
N ALA A 34 3.91 14.43 4.18
CA ALA A 34 3.80 15.24 2.97
C ALA A 34 4.58 14.55 1.84
N VAL A 35 3.92 14.26 0.72
CA VAL A 35 4.52 13.60 -0.44
C VAL A 35 4.56 14.58 -1.60
N CYS A 36 5.74 14.74 -2.21
CA CYS A 36 5.89 15.52 -3.43
C CYS A 36 5.25 14.79 -4.61
N LEU A 37 4.32 15.43 -5.30
CA LEU A 37 3.62 14.89 -6.46
C LEU A 37 4.53 14.75 -7.70
N VAL A 38 5.65 15.48 -7.75
CA VAL A 38 6.57 15.47 -8.90
C VAL A 38 7.61 14.35 -8.80
N CYS A 39 8.18 14.11 -7.61
CA CYS A 39 9.28 13.16 -7.41
C CYS A 39 9.01 12.05 -6.38
N GLY A 40 7.88 12.08 -5.69
CA GLY A 40 7.51 11.06 -4.68
C GLY A 40 8.27 11.15 -3.36
N VAL A 41 9.14 12.14 -3.17
CA VAL A 41 9.86 12.34 -1.90
C VAL A 41 8.88 12.64 -0.77
N GLN A 42 9.10 11.98 0.38
CA GLN A 42 8.29 12.14 1.58
C GLN A 42 8.98 13.05 2.59
N ILE A 43 8.22 13.98 3.18
CA ILE A 43 8.65 14.88 4.24
C ILE A 43 7.78 14.59 5.47
N ALA A 44 8.42 14.17 6.56
CA ALA A 44 7.73 13.77 7.79
C ALA A 44 7.12 14.95 8.57
N VAL A 45 7.61 16.17 8.35
CA VAL A 45 7.21 17.34 9.13
C VAL A 45 6.51 18.35 8.23
N PHE A 46 5.25 18.64 8.56
CA PHE A 46 4.39 19.61 7.89
C PHE A 46 4.77 21.07 8.20
N LYS A 47 5.97 21.46 7.79
CA LYS A 47 6.44 22.85 7.84
C LYS A 47 6.60 23.36 6.44
N GLU A 48 5.96 24.49 6.14
CA GLU A 48 6.06 25.15 4.83
C GLU A 48 7.51 25.32 4.38
N TYR A 49 8.42 25.68 5.29
CA TYR A 49 9.86 25.76 5.04
C TYR A 49 10.46 24.50 4.39
N ASN A 50 10.05 23.31 4.84
CA ASN A 50 10.57 22.05 4.29
C ASN A 50 10.05 21.83 2.87
N LEU A 51 8.77 22.13 2.64
CA LEU A 51 8.11 21.94 1.35
C LEU A 51 8.60 22.98 0.32
N SER A 52 8.72 24.24 0.73
CA SER A 52 9.19 25.34 -0.13
C SER A 52 10.64 25.14 -0.53
N ARG A 53 11.54 24.81 0.42
CA ARG A 53 12.94 24.50 0.13
C ARG A 53 13.05 23.32 -0.85
N HIS A 54 12.26 22.27 -0.64
CA HIS A 54 12.25 21.13 -1.56
C HIS A 54 11.82 21.56 -2.97
N TYR A 55 10.73 22.31 -3.09
CA TYR A 55 10.25 22.81 -4.38
C TYR A 55 11.29 23.69 -5.08
N VAL A 56 11.86 24.67 -4.37
CA VAL A 56 12.83 25.62 -4.92
C VAL A 56 14.09 24.90 -5.42
N THR A 57 14.60 23.94 -4.66
CA THR A 57 15.86 23.25 -4.99
C THR A 57 15.73 22.16 -6.05
N LYS A 58 14.55 21.55 -6.21
CA LYS A 58 14.36 20.39 -7.09
C LYS A 58 13.49 20.68 -8.31
N HIS A 59 12.55 21.62 -8.21
CA HIS A 59 11.47 21.78 -9.19
C HIS A 59 11.32 23.22 -9.70
N ALA A 60 11.88 24.24 -9.05
CA ALA A 60 11.70 25.62 -9.49
C ALA A 60 12.11 25.84 -10.95
N GLU A 61 13.23 25.30 -11.39
CA GLU A 61 13.70 25.48 -12.78
C GLU A 61 12.71 24.91 -13.81
N LYS A 62 12.03 23.81 -13.47
CA LYS A 62 11.05 23.15 -14.34
C LYS A 62 9.71 23.90 -14.41
N TYR A 63 9.34 24.59 -13.33
CA TYR A 63 8.02 25.24 -13.20
C TYR A 63 8.09 26.78 -13.14
N LYS A 64 9.26 27.39 -13.39
CA LYS A 64 9.47 28.85 -13.34
C LYS A 64 8.61 29.64 -14.33
N ASN A 65 8.36 29.09 -15.51
CA ASN A 65 7.66 29.75 -16.62
C ASN A 65 6.23 29.24 -16.82
N VAL A 66 5.71 28.46 -15.87
CA VAL A 66 4.39 27.84 -15.98
C VAL A 66 3.36 28.80 -15.39
N SER A 67 2.29 29.07 -16.13
CA SER A 67 1.19 29.90 -15.66
C SER A 67 0.46 29.25 -14.48
N ASP A 68 -0.24 30.04 -13.67
CA ASP A 68 -1.00 29.51 -12.53
C ASP A 68 -2.10 28.53 -12.98
N ALA A 69 -2.72 28.78 -14.13
CA ALA A 69 -3.72 27.89 -14.71
C ALA A 69 -3.11 26.53 -15.12
N GLU A 70 -1.95 26.54 -15.78
CA GLU A 70 -1.24 25.31 -16.13
C GLU A 70 -0.74 24.57 -14.89
N ARG A 71 -0.28 25.30 -13.87
CA ARG A 71 0.13 24.74 -12.59
C ARG A 71 -1.03 24.03 -11.91
N ALA A 72 -2.22 24.63 -11.88
CA ALA A 72 -3.42 24.01 -11.33
C ALA A 72 -3.80 22.73 -12.10
N ARG A 73 -3.78 22.77 -13.44
CA ARG A 73 -4.02 21.58 -14.28
C ARG A 73 -3.01 20.47 -13.99
N ALA A 74 -1.72 20.79 -13.94
CA ALA A 74 -0.66 19.84 -13.65
C ALA A 74 -0.81 19.24 -12.24
N SER A 75 -1.15 20.07 -11.24
CA SER A 75 -1.36 19.62 -9.87
C SER A 75 -2.50 18.60 -9.77
N ASN A 76 -3.63 18.88 -10.42
CA ASN A 76 -4.78 17.97 -10.46
C ASN A 76 -4.44 16.67 -11.19
N ALA A 77 -3.78 16.76 -12.34
CA ALA A 77 -3.38 15.57 -13.11
C ALA A 77 -2.45 14.64 -12.30
N LEU A 78 -1.47 15.23 -11.58
CA LEU A 78 -0.57 14.46 -10.71
C LEU A 78 -1.31 13.84 -9.52
N LEU A 79 -2.28 14.55 -8.95
CA LEU A 79 -3.10 14.04 -7.85
C LEU A 79 -3.93 12.82 -8.29
N THR A 80 -4.64 12.93 -9.42
CA THR A 80 -5.42 11.82 -9.99
C THR A 80 -4.51 10.63 -10.31
N LYS A 81 -3.33 10.87 -10.87
CA LYS A 81 -2.35 9.81 -11.11
C LYS A 81 -1.96 9.09 -9.83
N LEU A 82 -1.69 9.82 -8.76
CA LEU A 82 -1.33 9.24 -7.46
C LEU A 82 -2.50 8.42 -6.87
N GLN A 83 -3.73 8.92 -6.97
CA GLN A 83 -4.93 8.21 -6.51
C GLN A 83 -5.10 6.88 -7.25
N ASN A 84 -5.02 6.90 -8.58
CA ASN A 84 -5.12 5.70 -9.40
C ASN A 84 -4.04 4.68 -9.03
N GLN A 85 -2.81 5.13 -8.79
CA GLN A 85 -1.73 4.26 -8.32
C GLN A 85 -2.08 3.62 -6.96
N GLN A 86 -2.56 4.41 -5.99
CA GLN A 86 -2.94 3.90 -4.67
C GLN A 86 -4.08 2.89 -4.74
N GLU A 87 -5.09 3.13 -5.57
CA GLU A 87 -6.20 2.21 -5.77
C GLU A 87 -5.75 0.87 -6.34
N LEU A 88 -4.88 0.89 -7.36
CA LEU A 88 -4.32 -0.33 -7.95
C LEU A 88 -3.53 -1.14 -6.93
N PHE A 89 -2.65 -0.48 -6.14
CA PHE A 89 -1.90 -1.15 -5.07
C PHE A 89 -2.83 -1.75 -4.01
N THR A 90 -3.91 -1.06 -3.65
CA THR A 90 -4.88 -1.55 -2.65
C THR A 90 -5.63 -2.78 -3.18
N LYS A 91 -6.09 -2.74 -4.44
CA LYS A 91 -6.78 -3.87 -5.09
C LYS A 91 -5.89 -5.13 -5.13
N LEU A 92 -4.62 -4.98 -5.50
CA LEU A 92 -3.65 -6.08 -5.52
C LEU A 92 -3.36 -6.64 -4.12
N HIS A 93 -3.27 -5.79 -3.11
CA HIS A 93 -3.03 -6.24 -1.74
C HIS A 93 -4.22 -7.04 -1.19
N THR A 94 -5.44 -6.57 -1.44
CA THR A 94 -6.67 -7.25 -1.01
C THR A 94 -6.80 -8.64 -1.65
N SER A 95 -6.51 -8.78 -2.95
CA SER A 95 -6.59 -10.07 -3.63
C SER A 95 -5.56 -11.06 -3.11
N ARG A 96 -4.31 -10.62 -2.90
CA ARG A 96 -3.25 -11.44 -2.30
C ARG A 96 -3.62 -11.89 -0.89
N ASP A 97 -4.08 -10.98 -0.04
CA ASP A 97 -4.43 -11.31 1.35
C ASP A 97 -5.61 -12.29 1.41
N GLY A 98 -6.57 -12.17 0.48
CA GLY A 98 -7.64 -13.15 0.32
C GLY A 98 -7.12 -14.54 -0.04
N ALA A 99 -6.20 -14.64 -1.00
CA ALA A 99 -5.59 -15.90 -1.41
C ALA A 99 -4.78 -16.57 -0.29
N VAL A 100 -4.00 -15.78 0.47
CA VAL A 100 -3.23 -16.27 1.62
C VAL A 100 -4.15 -16.79 2.72
N LYS A 101 -5.23 -16.06 3.04
CA LYS A 101 -6.21 -16.51 4.04
C LYS A 101 -6.91 -17.81 3.62
N THR A 102 -7.33 -17.91 2.36
CA THR A 102 -8.00 -19.12 1.85
C THR A 102 -7.08 -20.33 1.85
N SER A 103 -5.84 -20.19 1.36
CA SER A 103 -4.86 -21.28 1.37
C SER A 103 -4.56 -21.76 2.80
N TYR A 104 -4.37 -20.84 3.75
CA TYR A 104 -4.20 -21.18 5.17
C TYR A 104 -5.39 -21.97 5.74
N VAL A 105 -6.63 -21.56 5.43
CA VAL A 105 -7.85 -22.26 5.87
C VAL A 105 -7.95 -23.66 5.24
N ILE A 106 -7.56 -23.82 3.97
CA ILE A 106 -7.57 -25.13 3.30
C ILE A 106 -6.53 -26.06 3.93
N SER A 107 -5.31 -25.57 4.16
CA SER A 107 -4.24 -26.36 4.77
C SER A 107 -4.56 -26.79 6.20
N THR A 108 -5.11 -25.90 7.03
CA THR A 108 -5.50 -26.24 8.42
C THR A 108 -6.65 -27.23 8.47
N LYS A 109 -7.65 -27.10 7.59
CA LYS A 109 -8.71 -28.11 7.45
C LYS A 109 -8.16 -29.45 6.98
N SER A 110 -7.22 -29.45 6.03
CA SER A 110 -6.57 -30.67 5.53
C SER A 110 -5.75 -31.39 6.62
N GLN A 111 -5.00 -30.66 7.44
CA GLN A 111 -4.24 -31.22 8.57
C GLN A 111 -5.16 -31.82 9.64
N ASN A 112 -6.29 -31.16 9.94
CA ASN A 112 -7.28 -31.69 10.87
C ASN A 112 -7.99 -32.94 10.34
N THR A 113 -8.28 -32.99 9.03
CA THR A 113 -8.83 -34.20 8.37
C THR A 113 -7.80 -35.32 8.26
N ALA A 114 -6.51 -35.00 8.08
CA ALA A 114 -5.42 -35.98 8.07
C ALA A 114 -5.20 -36.56 9.49
N SER A 115 -5.29 -35.72 10.53
CA SER A 115 -5.30 -36.19 11.93
C SER A 115 -6.52 -37.08 12.22
N HIS A 116 -7.70 -36.74 11.70
CA HIS A 116 -8.90 -37.58 11.78
C HIS A 116 -8.75 -38.91 11.01
N PHE A 117 -8.09 -38.89 9.85
CA PHE A 117 -7.83 -40.08 9.04
C PHE A 117 -6.79 -41.00 9.70
N LEU A 118 -5.76 -40.45 10.34
CA LEU A 118 -4.77 -41.23 11.09
C LEU A 118 -5.36 -41.87 12.37
N MET A 119 -6.36 -41.24 12.98
CA MET A 119 -7.09 -41.78 14.14
C MET A 119 -8.14 -42.85 13.76
N GLY A 120 -8.50 -42.97 12.48
CA GLY A 120 -9.53 -43.90 11.99
C GLY A 120 -9.04 -45.27 11.52
N ASN A 121 -7.72 -45.46 11.36
CA ASN A 121 -7.17 -46.63 10.66
C ASN A 121 -6.52 -47.69 11.58
N LEU A 122 -6.82 -47.71 12.89
CA LEU A 122 -6.32 -48.76 13.80
C LEU A 122 -7.28 -49.92 14.07
N SER A 123 -8.40 -50.05 13.34
CA SER A 123 -9.15 -51.31 13.38
C SER A 123 -9.90 -51.61 12.08
N LYS A 124 -9.26 -52.40 11.21
CA LYS A 124 -9.79 -53.69 10.71
C LYS A 124 -8.94 -54.16 9.55
N SER A 125 -8.19 -55.20 9.84
CA SER A 125 -7.65 -56.15 8.89
C SER A 125 -8.70 -56.62 7.88
N SER A 126 -8.22 -56.86 6.66
CA SER A 126 -8.62 -57.89 5.70
C SER A 126 -9.59 -57.53 4.54
N LYS A 127 -9.03 -57.70 3.33
CA LYS A 127 -9.60 -58.13 2.02
C LYS A 127 -10.17 -57.06 1.05
N SER A 128 -9.71 -57.21 -0.21
CA SER A 128 -10.33 -56.79 -1.49
C SER A 128 -10.48 -55.27 -1.72
N ASP A 129 -10.15 -54.64 -2.85
CA ASP A 129 -9.84 -55.08 -4.20
C ASP A 129 -8.91 -54.06 -4.88
N ARG A 130 -7.99 -54.59 -5.68
CA ARG A 130 -7.13 -53.86 -6.60
C ARG A 130 -7.83 -53.82 -7.97
N GLU A 131 -8.56 -52.76 -8.28
CA GLU A 131 -8.91 -52.29 -9.63
C GLU A 131 -9.83 -51.06 -9.47
N LYS A 132 -9.65 -49.90 -10.09
CA LYS A 132 -9.58 -49.65 -11.53
C LYS A 132 -9.45 -48.13 -11.75
N CYS A 133 -8.29 -47.64 -12.19
CA CYS A 133 -8.15 -46.29 -12.78
C CYS A 133 -7.07 -46.32 -13.88
N ARG A 134 -7.39 -46.98 -14.99
CA ARG A 134 -6.77 -46.71 -16.30
C ARG A 134 -7.86 -46.80 -17.35
N THR A 135 -7.78 -45.91 -18.34
CA THR A 135 -8.74 -45.59 -19.42
C THR A 135 -9.80 -44.58 -18.94
N PHE A 136 -9.99 -43.41 -19.56
CA PHE A 136 -9.98 -43.04 -20.97
C PHE A 136 -9.37 -41.64 -21.20
N LYS A 137 -8.52 -41.51 -22.23
CA LYS A 137 -8.13 -40.24 -22.86
C LYS A 137 -8.75 -40.29 -24.25
N ALA A 138 -9.67 -39.37 -24.52
CA ALA A 138 -10.38 -39.16 -25.79
C ALA A 138 -10.83 -37.69 -25.76
N ASP A 139 -10.75 -36.85 -26.79
CA ASP A 139 -10.14 -36.86 -28.11
C ASP A 139 -9.92 -35.38 -28.47
N ALA A 140 -8.81 -35.05 -29.12
CA ALA A 140 -8.62 -33.78 -29.82
C ALA A 140 -8.05 -34.11 -31.19
N GLY A 141 -8.95 -34.17 -32.17
CA GLY A 141 -8.72 -34.22 -33.60
C GLY A 141 -9.81 -33.41 -34.27
#